data_AF-A0A496ULI7-F1
#
_entry.id   AF-A0A496ULI7-F1
#
_cell.length_a   1.000
_cell.length_b   1.000
_cell.length_c   1.000
_cell.angle_alpha   90.00
_cell.angle_beta   90.00
_cell.angle_gamma   90.00
#
_symmetry.space_group_name_H-M   'P 1'
#
loop_
_entity.id
_entity.type
_entity.pdbx_description
1 polymer ?
#
loop_
_entity_poly.entity_id
_entity_poly.type
_entity_poly.pdbx_seq_one_letter_code
_entity_poly.pdbx_strand_id
1 'polypeptide(L)'
;MDEQLDRFHGVAYLLGALAHASEKNLGKSSHSICMLAGKKFGREAVVDVEQTDDPEKAVKLLKEALEKRGIVWDFEPFLGERDELMEKRDGTEVMRIVFRTCMVRNALFRYAHEQKESMCYMAHGVFAGAMEKVIPGKKVNLEILHAGPNACLKEMILEDA
;
A
#
# COMPACT_ATOMS: atom_id res chain seq x y z
N MET A 1 2.26 12.13 -27.68
CA MET A 1 2.70 11.15 -26.68
C MET A 1 3.74 11.75 -25.75
N ASP A 2 4.78 12.40 -26.29
CA ASP A 2 5.85 13.01 -25.48
C ASP A 2 5.36 14.13 -24.55
N GLU A 3 4.51 15.05 -25.03
CA GLU A 3 3.96 16.13 -24.18
C GLU A 3 3.14 15.59 -22.99
N GLN A 4 2.41 14.49 -23.19
CA GLN A 4 1.63 13.86 -22.11
C GLN A 4 2.56 13.17 -21.09
N LEU A 5 3.61 12.50 -21.56
CA LEU A 5 4.62 11.89 -20.70
C LEU A 5 5.33 12.96 -19.86
N ASP A 6 5.69 14.09 -20.46
CA ASP A 6 6.31 15.21 -19.75
C ASP A 6 5.40 15.81 -18.67
N ARG A 7 4.09 15.91 -18.96
CA ARG A 7 3.10 16.31 -17.93
C ARG A 7 3.06 15.31 -16.77
N PHE A 8 2.99 14.01 -17.05
CA PHE A 8 2.98 12.99 -15.98
C PHE A 8 4.28 13.01 -15.17
N HIS A 9 5.41 13.22 -15.83
CA HIS A 9 6.69 13.40 -15.17
C HIS A 9 6.73 14.64 -14.27
N GLY A 10 6.18 15.76 -14.72
CA GLY A 10 6.07 16.99 -13.93
C GLY A 10 5.20 16.79 -12.69
N VAL A 11 4.06 16.10 -12.83
CA VAL A 11 3.19 15.75 -11.69
C VAL A 11 3.92 14.82 -10.71
N ALA A 12 4.60 13.79 -11.21
CA ALA A 12 5.37 12.87 -10.37
C ALA A 12 6.49 13.58 -9.58
N TYR A 13 7.21 14.51 -10.24
CA TYR A 13 8.23 15.33 -9.59
C TYR A 13 7.63 16.23 -8.51
N LEU A 14 6.51 16.91 -8.80
CA LEU A 14 5.81 17.76 -7.84
C LEU A 14 5.36 16.96 -6.60
N LEU A 15 4.78 15.78 -6.79
CA LEU A 15 4.37 14.91 -5.68
C LEU A 15 5.56 14.48 -4.82
N GLY A 16 6.68 14.10 -5.43
CA GLY A 16 7.91 13.79 -4.71
C GLY A 16 8.45 14.98 -3.92
N ALA A 17 8.44 16.18 -4.50
CA ALA A 17 8.87 17.41 -3.84
C ALA A 17 8.00 17.76 -2.63
N LEU A 18 6.67 17.65 -2.76
CA LEU A 18 5.73 17.91 -1.68
C LEU A 18 5.87 16.89 -0.55
N ALA A 19 6.07 15.62 -0.88
CA ALA A 19 6.33 14.57 0.11
C ALA A 19 7.61 14.84 0.90
N HIS A 20 8.71 15.13 0.21
CA HIS A 20 9.98 15.47 0.85
C HIS A 20 9.85 16.73 1.72
N ALA A 21 9.16 17.76 1.24
CA ALA A 21 8.92 18.97 2.02
C ALA A 21 8.10 18.67 3.29
N SER A 22 7.06 17.84 3.18
CA SER A 22 6.26 17.38 4.32
C SER A 22 7.12 16.69 5.37
N GLU A 23 7.97 15.76 4.95
CA GLU A 23 8.89 15.03 5.85
C GLU A 23 9.90 15.95 6.53
N LYS A 24 10.48 16.91 5.81
CA LYS A 24 11.43 17.87 6.40
C LYS A 24 10.79 18.77 7.45
N ASN A 25 9.53 19.16 7.26
CA ASN A 25 8.86 20.10 8.15
C ASN A 25 8.11 19.41 9.30
N LEU A 26 7.61 18.20 9.08
CA LEU A 26 6.80 17.45 10.05
C LEU A 26 7.55 16.29 10.72
N GLY A 27 8.74 15.94 10.21
CA GLY A 27 9.51 14.80 10.67
C GLY A 27 8.71 13.49 10.56
N LYS A 28 8.85 12.63 11.57
CA LYS A 28 8.16 11.32 11.65
C LYS A 28 6.64 11.42 11.63
N SER A 29 6.05 12.55 12.03
CA SER A 29 4.59 12.75 11.99
C SER A 29 4.05 12.69 10.56
N SER A 30 4.87 13.03 9.56
CA SER A 30 4.49 12.91 8.14
C SER A 30 4.06 11.49 7.77
N HIS A 31 4.72 10.46 8.33
CA HIS A 31 4.42 9.05 8.06
C HIS A 31 3.02 8.69 8.54
N SER A 32 2.70 9.04 9.79
CA SER A 32 1.38 8.77 10.39
C SER A 32 0.27 9.53 9.66
N ILE A 33 0.50 10.80 9.31
CA ILE A 33 -0.46 11.61 8.57
C ILE A 33 -0.73 10.99 7.18
N CYS A 34 0.32 10.64 6.45
CA CYS A 34 0.19 10.02 5.13
C CYS A 34 -0.49 8.65 5.22
N MET A 35 -0.17 7.84 6.22
CA MET A 35 -0.87 6.58 6.46
C MET A 35 -2.36 6.82 6.68
N LEU A 36 -2.75 7.71 7.60
CA LEU A 36 -4.16 7.98 7.91
C LEU A 36 -4.91 8.52 6.70
N ALA A 37 -4.30 9.44 5.95
CA ALA A 37 -4.86 9.96 4.71
C ALA A 37 -5.07 8.83 3.69
N GLY A 38 -4.05 7.97 3.50
CA GLY A 38 -4.14 6.79 2.65
C GLY A 38 -5.25 5.84 3.11
N LYS A 39 -5.39 5.60 4.41
CA LYS A 39 -6.39 4.70 4.99
C LYS A 39 -7.81 5.18 4.74
N LYS A 40 -8.04 6.48 4.89
CA LYS A 40 -9.31 7.10 4.49
C LYS A 40 -9.58 6.89 3.00
N PHE A 41 -8.61 7.23 2.14
CA PHE A 41 -8.75 7.05 0.70
C PHE A 41 -9.03 5.59 0.31
N GLY A 42 -8.30 4.63 0.88
CA GLY A 42 -8.49 3.20 0.61
C GLY A 42 -9.90 2.71 0.94
N ARG A 43 -10.46 3.15 2.08
CA ARG A 43 -11.83 2.83 2.48
C ARG A 43 -12.87 3.40 1.51
N GLU A 44 -12.61 4.58 0.93
CA GLU A 44 -13.48 5.24 -0.04
C GLU A 44 -13.29 4.68 -1.47
N ALA A 45 -12.11 4.14 -1.76
CA ALA A 45 -11.75 3.52 -3.04
C ALA A 45 -12.46 2.17 -3.25
N VAL A 46 -12.88 1.49 -2.18
CA VAL A 46 -13.55 0.19 -2.25
C VAL A 46 -14.95 0.31 -1.67
N VAL A 47 -15.95 0.25 -2.55
CA VAL A 47 -17.39 0.31 -2.22
C VAL A 47 -18.05 -0.91 -2.82
N ASP A 48 -18.98 -1.53 -2.08
CA ASP A 48 -19.73 -2.72 -2.48
C ASP A 48 -18.85 -3.92 -2.87
N VAL A 49 -17.76 -4.13 -2.13
CA VAL A 49 -16.91 -5.31 -2.28
C VAL A 49 -17.48 -6.49 -1.49
N GLU A 50 -17.34 -7.70 -2.03
CA GLU A 50 -17.60 -8.93 -1.28
C GLU A 50 -16.69 -8.97 -0.04
N GLN A 51 -17.27 -9.37 1.09
CA GLN A 51 -16.55 -9.52 2.35
C GLN A 51 -16.14 -10.97 2.56
N THR A 52 -15.00 -11.19 3.19
CA THR A 52 -14.47 -12.52 3.48
C THR A 52 -13.61 -12.49 4.75
N ASP A 53 -13.55 -13.62 5.45
CA ASP A 53 -12.66 -13.87 6.57
C ASP A 53 -11.34 -14.53 6.14
N ASP A 54 -11.34 -15.23 5.01
CA ASP A 54 -10.13 -15.79 4.37
C ASP A 54 -9.19 -14.69 3.84
N PRO A 55 -7.97 -14.54 4.40
CA PRO A 55 -7.00 -13.53 3.99
C PRO A 55 -6.51 -13.67 2.53
N GLU A 56 -6.39 -14.88 2.01
CA GLU A 56 -5.93 -15.11 0.63
C GLU A 56 -7.02 -14.66 -0.36
N LYS A 57 -8.26 -15.07 -0.10
CA LYS A 57 -9.42 -14.61 -0.87
C LYS A 57 -9.58 -13.09 -0.79
N ALA A 58 -9.31 -12.48 0.37
CA ALA A 58 -9.39 -11.04 0.55
C ALA A 58 -8.42 -10.26 -0.36
N VAL A 59 -7.18 -10.75 -0.50
CA VAL A 59 -6.19 -10.15 -1.41
C VAL A 59 -6.69 -10.17 -2.86
N LYS A 60 -7.29 -11.28 -3.30
CA LYS A 60 -7.87 -11.39 -4.64
C LYS A 60 -9.04 -10.42 -4.83
N LEU A 61 -9.99 -10.39 -3.91
CA LEU A 61 -11.16 -9.50 -3.96
C LEU A 61 -10.76 -8.03 -3.99
N LEU A 62 -9.75 -7.65 -3.19
CA LEU A 62 -9.23 -6.29 -3.18
C LEU A 62 -8.63 -5.90 -4.53
N LYS A 63 -7.83 -6.77 -5.13
CA LYS A 63 -7.22 -6.53 -6.46
C LYS A 63 -8.31 -6.28 -7.51
N GLU A 64 -9.32 -7.15 -7.57
CA GLU A 64 -10.46 -7.00 -8.49
C GLU A 64 -11.26 -5.71 -8.24
N ALA A 65 -11.46 -5.33 -6.98
CA ALA A 65 -12.18 -4.09 -6.63
C ALA A 65 -11.43 -2.83 -7.06
N LEU A 66 -10.10 -2.81 -6.91
CA LEU A 66 -9.26 -1.70 -7.35
C LEU A 66 -9.19 -1.60 -8.88
N GLU A 67 -9.07 -2.74 -9.56
CA GLU A 67 -9.06 -2.79 -11.03
C GLU A 67 -10.36 -2.25 -11.64
N LYS A 68 -11.53 -2.55 -11.04
CA LYS A 68 -12.83 -1.99 -11.46
C LYS A 68 -12.90 -0.46 -11.39
N ARG A 69 -12.05 0.17 -10.56
CA ARG A 69 -11.91 1.64 -10.45
C ARG A 69 -10.79 2.21 -11.30
N GLY A 70 -10.14 1.40 -12.12
CA GLY A 70 -8.99 1.80 -12.94
C GLY A 70 -7.68 1.92 -12.15
N ILE A 71 -7.64 1.42 -10.90
CA ILE A 71 -6.42 1.38 -10.10
C ILE A 71 -5.75 0.02 -10.34
N VAL A 72 -4.82 0.00 -11.30
CA VAL A 72 -4.03 -1.21 -11.60
C VAL A 72 -2.87 -1.29 -10.61
N TRP A 73 -3.00 -2.14 -9.60
CA TRP A 73 -1.98 -2.37 -8.59
C TRP A 73 -1.72 -3.87 -8.43
N ASP A 74 -0.52 -4.30 -8.78
CA ASP A 74 -0.15 -5.71 -8.82
C ASP A 74 0.49 -6.15 -7.53
N PHE A 75 -0.26 -6.91 -6.75
CA PHE A 75 0.15 -7.52 -5.50
C PHE A 75 -0.47 -8.90 -5.32
N GLU A 76 0.22 -9.77 -4.57
CA GLU A 76 -0.19 -11.15 -4.32
C GLU A 76 0.43 -11.69 -3.01
N PRO A 77 -0.20 -12.69 -2.37
CA PRO A 77 0.43 -13.41 -1.26
C PRO A 77 1.78 -13.99 -1.68
N PHE A 78 2.74 -13.98 -0.76
CA PHE A 78 4.11 -14.42 -1.05
C PHE A 78 4.61 -15.39 0.02
N LEU A 79 4.70 -16.67 -0.34
CA LEU A 79 5.23 -17.72 0.53
C LEU A 79 6.75 -17.58 0.72
N GLY A 80 7.49 -17.38 -0.38
CA GLY A 80 8.95 -17.33 -0.35
C GLY A 80 9.53 -18.65 0.17
N GLU A 81 10.33 -18.55 1.24
CA GLU A 81 10.95 -19.70 1.93
C GLU A 81 10.14 -20.18 3.14
N ARG A 82 8.93 -19.67 3.38
CA ARG A 82 8.08 -20.11 4.49
C ARG A 82 7.38 -21.43 4.17
N ASP A 83 7.05 -22.17 5.21
CA ASP A 83 6.23 -23.39 5.11
C ASP A 83 4.74 -23.06 4.90
N GLU A 84 4.25 -21.97 5.51
CA GLU A 84 2.85 -21.54 5.46
C GLU A 84 2.73 -20.07 5.03
N LEU A 85 1.64 -19.73 4.31
CA LEU A 85 1.33 -18.35 3.90
C LEU A 85 0.96 -17.46 5.08
N MET A 86 0.23 -18.03 6.05
CA MET A 86 -0.22 -17.36 7.26
C MET A 86 0.61 -17.82 8.45
N GLU A 87 1.19 -16.86 9.18
CA GLU A 87 1.85 -17.11 10.46
C GLU A 87 1.02 -16.50 11.59
N LYS A 88 0.94 -17.19 12.73
CA LYS A 88 0.38 -16.60 13.97
C LYS A 88 1.50 -16.12 14.86
N ARG A 89 1.54 -14.83 15.18
CA ARG A 89 2.51 -14.20 16.10
C ARG A 89 1.77 -13.45 17.20
N ASP A 90 1.93 -13.87 18.45
CA ASP A 90 1.38 -13.18 19.62
C ASP A 90 -0.13 -12.85 19.51
N GLY A 91 -0.92 -13.75 18.91
CA GLY A 91 -2.35 -13.56 18.70
C GLY A 91 -2.73 -12.74 17.46
N THR A 92 -1.76 -12.29 16.69
CA THR A 92 -1.96 -11.61 15.39
C THR A 92 -1.69 -12.57 14.23
N GLU A 93 -2.43 -12.39 13.13
CA GLU A 93 -2.25 -13.18 11.91
C GLU A 93 -1.43 -12.38 10.90
N VAL A 94 -0.37 -12.97 10.36
CA VAL A 94 0.63 -12.28 9.54
C VAL A 94 0.80 -13.01 8.22
N MET A 95 0.62 -12.28 7.11
CA MET A 95 0.86 -12.78 5.75
C MET A 95 1.89 -11.92 5.03
N ARG A 96 2.81 -12.53 4.27
CA ARG A 96 3.68 -11.78 3.36
C ARG A 96 2.96 -11.47 2.06
N ILE A 97 3.08 -10.23 1.59
CA ILE A 97 2.53 -9.77 0.31
C ILE A 97 3.65 -9.12 -0.50
N VAL A 98 3.81 -9.57 -1.74
CA VAL A 98 4.70 -8.94 -2.71
C VAL A 98 3.91 -7.93 -3.53
N PHE A 99 4.44 -6.72 -3.66
CA PHE A 99 3.91 -5.65 -4.49
C PHE A 99 4.85 -5.43 -5.67
N ARG A 100 4.47 -5.95 -6.85
CA ARG A 100 5.28 -5.88 -8.07
C ARG A 100 5.20 -4.50 -8.69
N THR A 101 4.01 -3.88 -8.67
CA THR A 101 3.86 -2.47 -9.03
C THR A 101 3.58 -1.62 -7.79
N CYS A 102 3.90 -0.33 -7.85
CA CYS A 102 3.72 0.58 -6.74
C CYS A 102 3.24 1.95 -7.25
N MET A 103 2.12 2.42 -6.72
CA MET A 103 1.46 3.66 -7.14
C MET A 103 2.33 4.92 -6.95
N VAL A 104 3.29 4.89 -6.01
CA VAL A 104 4.14 6.06 -5.69
C VAL A 104 5.57 5.94 -6.20
N ARG A 105 5.99 4.80 -6.75
CA ARG A 105 7.41 4.53 -7.09
C ARG A 105 7.94 5.52 -8.14
N ASN A 106 7.13 5.82 -9.15
CA ASN A 106 7.53 6.78 -10.19
C ASN A 106 7.73 8.19 -9.61
N ALA A 107 6.90 8.63 -8.66
CA ALA A 107 7.08 9.91 -8.00
C ALA A 107 8.37 9.96 -7.16
N LEU A 108 8.63 8.91 -6.38
CA LEU A 108 9.87 8.78 -5.61
C LEU A 108 11.10 8.84 -6.52
N PHE A 109 11.13 8.02 -7.57
CA PHE A 109 12.29 7.94 -8.46
C PHE A 109 12.49 9.19 -9.30
N ARG A 110 11.40 9.82 -9.75
CA ARG A 110 11.49 11.05 -10.55
C ARG A 110 12.06 12.21 -9.74
N TYR A 111 11.73 12.29 -8.45
CA TYR A 111 12.25 13.30 -7.55
C TYR A 111 13.59 12.92 -6.88
N ALA A 112 14.07 11.69 -7.09
CA ALA A 112 15.23 11.12 -6.37
C ALA A 112 15.04 11.09 -4.84
N HIS A 113 13.86 10.68 -4.40
CA HIS A 113 13.52 10.53 -2.99
C HIS A 113 13.75 9.12 -2.46
N GLU A 114 14.02 9.02 -1.16
CA GLU A 114 14.18 7.74 -0.48
C GLU A 114 12.85 6.97 -0.38
N GLN A 115 12.93 5.65 -0.51
CA GLN A 115 11.80 4.76 -0.22
C GLN A 115 11.68 4.55 1.29
N LYS A 116 10.54 4.00 1.73
CA LYS A 116 10.18 3.80 3.16
C LYS A 116 9.84 5.09 3.91
N GLU A 117 9.58 6.16 3.18
CA GLU A 117 9.16 7.45 3.72
C GLU A 117 7.66 7.72 3.46
N SER A 118 7.20 8.97 3.60
CA SER A 118 5.78 9.34 3.72
C SER A 118 4.90 8.81 2.58
N MET A 119 5.37 8.82 1.33
CA MET A 119 4.61 8.28 0.20
C MET A 119 4.45 6.75 0.25
N CYS A 120 5.44 6.02 0.78
CA CYS A 120 5.30 4.58 1.00
C CYS A 120 4.24 4.30 2.09
N TYR A 121 4.23 5.10 3.16
CA TYR A 121 3.19 5.03 4.21
C TYR A 121 1.80 5.42 3.71
N MET A 122 1.70 6.38 2.79
CA MET A 122 0.43 6.67 2.11
C MET A 122 -0.09 5.45 1.35
N ALA A 123 0.75 4.79 0.54
CA ALA A 123 0.37 3.57 -0.15
C ALA A 123 -0.01 2.44 0.82
N HIS A 124 0.65 2.32 1.98
CA HIS A 124 0.23 1.39 3.03
C HIS A 124 -1.15 1.69 3.55
N GLY A 125 -1.42 2.97 3.85
CA GLY A 125 -2.73 3.43 4.28
C GLY A 125 -3.79 3.00 3.28
N VAL A 126 -3.57 3.28 1.99
CA VAL A 126 -4.53 2.90 0.92
C VAL A 126 -4.83 1.41 0.96
N PHE A 127 -3.81 0.56 0.98
CA PHE A 127 -4.02 -0.88 1.05
C PHE A 127 -4.75 -1.30 2.33
N ALA A 128 -4.28 -0.86 3.49
CA ALA A 128 -4.84 -1.23 4.79
C ALA A 128 -6.31 -0.81 4.92
N GLY A 129 -6.62 0.44 4.56
CA GLY A 129 -7.99 0.95 4.62
C GLY A 129 -8.93 0.22 3.66
N ALA A 130 -8.45 -0.10 2.46
CA ALA A 130 -9.23 -0.87 1.50
C ALA A 130 -9.44 -2.32 1.97
N MET A 131 -8.40 -2.95 2.52
CA MET A 131 -8.46 -4.33 3.02
C MET A 131 -9.41 -4.47 4.21
N GLU A 132 -9.49 -3.49 5.11
CA GLU A 132 -10.46 -3.48 6.22
C GLU A 132 -11.93 -3.46 5.75
N LYS A 133 -12.20 -3.05 4.50
CA LYS A 133 -13.55 -3.14 3.92
C LYS A 133 -13.85 -4.55 3.40
N VAL A 134 -12.82 -5.27 2.97
CA VAL A 134 -12.89 -6.65 2.48
C VAL A 134 -12.92 -7.65 3.63
N ILE A 135 -12.14 -7.40 4.69
CA ILE A 135 -12.08 -8.23 5.91
C ILE A 135 -12.70 -7.44 7.08
N PRO A 136 -14.04 -7.48 7.26
CA PRO A 136 -14.70 -6.74 8.33
C PRO A 136 -14.29 -7.28 9.71
N GLY A 137 -14.25 -6.39 10.71
CA GLY A 137 -13.91 -6.76 12.10
C GLY A 137 -12.41 -6.99 12.35
N LYS A 138 -11.57 -6.83 11.32
CA LYS A 138 -10.12 -6.82 11.46
C LYS A 138 -9.56 -5.42 11.26
N LYS A 139 -8.54 -5.08 12.03
CA LYS A 139 -7.66 -3.94 11.79
C LYS A 139 -6.46 -4.44 10.98
N VAL A 140 -6.19 -3.75 9.88
CA VAL A 140 -5.11 -4.14 8.95
C VAL A 140 -3.96 -3.15 9.07
N ASN A 141 -2.74 -3.68 9.15
CA ASN A 141 -1.52 -2.91 9.05
C ASN A 141 -0.55 -3.53 8.03
N LEU A 142 0.38 -2.73 7.52
CA LEU A 142 1.46 -3.20 6.66
C LEU A 142 2.82 -2.77 7.21
N GLU A 143 3.74 -3.73 7.30
CA GLU A 143 5.15 -3.47 7.61
C GLU A 143 6.03 -3.72 6.38
N ILE A 144 6.98 -2.82 6.11
CA ILE A 144 7.91 -2.99 5.00
C ILE A 144 9.07 -3.89 5.43
N LEU A 145 9.17 -5.08 4.84
CA LEU A 145 10.39 -5.90 4.92
C LEU A 145 11.45 -5.42 3.93
N HIS A 146 11.03 -5.23 2.68
CA HIS A 146 11.92 -4.79 1.60
C HIS A 146 11.24 -3.77 0.70
N ALA A 147 11.98 -2.73 0.32
CA ALA A 147 11.56 -1.73 -0.64
C ALA A 147 12.62 -1.67 -1.74
N GLY A 148 12.26 -2.12 -2.94
CA GLY A 148 13.16 -2.18 -4.09
C GLY A 148 12.61 -1.48 -5.34
N PRO A 149 13.45 -1.35 -6.37
CA PRO A 149 13.07 -0.72 -7.63
C PRO A 149 12.08 -1.53 -8.46
N ASN A 150 12.07 -2.85 -8.29
CA ASN A 150 11.21 -3.75 -9.06
C ASN A 150 10.04 -4.30 -8.26
N ALA A 151 10.19 -4.50 -6.95
CA ALA A 151 9.11 -4.96 -6.09
C ALA A 151 9.33 -4.47 -4.65
N CYS A 152 8.25 -4.48 -3.87
CA CYS A 152 8.32 -4.32 -2.42
C CYS A 152 7.77 -5.59 -1.77
N LEU A 153 8.38 -6.02 -0.68
CA LEU A 153 7.86 -7.12 0.14
C LEU A 153 7.42 -6.55 1.48
N LYS A 154 6.19 -6.88 1.88
CA LYS A 154 5.56 -6.36 3.09
C LYS A 154 4.90 -7.48 3.89
N GLU A 155 4.77 -7.31 5.20
CA GLU A 155 3.91 -8.13 6.03
C GLU A 155 2.59 -7.42 6.23
N MET A 156 1.49 -8.07 5.88
CA MET A 156 0.15 -7.71 6.26
C MET A 156 -0.15 -8.33 7.61
N ILE A 157 -0.42 -7.48 8.60
CA ILE A 157 -0.76 -7.86 9.96
C ILE A 157 -2.26 -7.63 10.14
N LEU A 158 -2.96 -8.68 10.57
CA LEU A 158 -4.38 -8.68 10.87
C LEU A 158 -4.55 -8.81 12.40
N GLU A 159 -5.22 -7.83 12.98
CA GLU A 159 -5.57 -7.77 14.40
C GLU A 159 -7.10 -7.74 14.53
N ASP A 160 -7.66 -8.30 15.59
CA ASP A 160 -9.09 -8.10 15.88
C ASP A 160 -9.34 -6.62 16.24
N ALA A 161 -10.40 -6.04 15.66
CA ALA A 161 -10.74 -4.62 15.79
C ALA A 161 -11.56 -4.28 17.03
#